data_AF-S5UHA4-F1
#
_entry.id   AF-S5UHA4-F1
#
_cell.length_a   1.000
_cell.length_b   1.000
_cell.length_c   1.000
_cell.angle_alpha   90.00
_cell.angle_beta   90.00
_cell.angle_gamma   90.00
#
_symmetry.space_group_name_H-M   'P 1'
#
loop_
_entity.id
_entity.type
_entity.pdbx_description
1 polymer ?
#
loop_
_entity_poly.entity_id
_entity_poly.type
_entity_poly.pdbx_seq_one_letter_code
_entity_poly.pdbx_strand_id
1 'polypeptide(L)'
;YEMWRSNSHQESADELRDRVKGVSAKPFIETLPSIDALHCDIGNAAEFYKIFQLEIGEVYKNPDASKEERKRWQSTLDKHLRKKMNLKPIMRMNGNFARKLMAHETVEAVCELIRSEERRVALRELMDLYLKMKPVWRTSCPAKECPELLCQYSFNSQRFAELLSTKFKYRYEGKITNYFHKTLAHVPEIIERDGSIGAWASEGNESGNKLFR
;
A
#
# COMPACT_ATOMS: atom_id res chain seq x y z
N TYR A 1 -24.77 -14.18 -1.10
CA TYR A 1 -25.08 -15.19 -0.08
C TYR A 1 -26.23 -16.11 -0.47
N GLU A 2 -27.43 -15.61 -0.80
CA GLU A 2 -28.55 -16.52 -1.12
C GLU A 2 -28.26 -17.43 -2.31
N MET A 3 -27.56 -16.95 -3.34
CA MET A 3 -27.04 -17.79 -4.44
C MET A 3 -26.07 -18.88 -3.95
N TRP A 4 -25.15 -18.55 -3.04
CA TRP A 4 -24.22 -19.51 -2.42
C TRP A 4 -24.96 -20.58 -1.61
N ARG A 5 -25.94 -20.16 -0.79
CA ARG A 5 -26.70 -21.06 0.07
C ARG A 5 -27.60 -22.00 -0.72
N SER A 6 -28.23 -21.50 -1.78
CA SER A 6 -29.20 -22.27 -2.58
C SER A 6 -28.54 -23.17 -3.62
N ASN A 7 -27.38 -22.79 -4.17
CA ASN A 7 -26.68 -23.50 -5.25
C ASN A 7 -27.63 -24.07 -6.32
N SER A 8 -28.51 -23.21 -6.86
CA SER A 8 -29.58 -23.61 -7.80
C SER A 8 -29.06 -24.26 -9.09
N HIS A 9 -27.80 -24.04 -9.43
CA HIS A 9 -27.14 -24.58 -10.62
C HIS A 9 -26.33 -25.85 -10.35
N GLN A 10 -26.33 -26.37 -9.11
CA GLN A 10 -25.57 -27.56 -8.70
C GLN A 10 -24.09 -27.48 -9.09
N GLU A 11 -23.50 -26.30 -8.93
CA GLU A 11 -22.11 -26.03 -9.25
C GLU A 11 -21.18 -26.68 -8.22
N SER A 12 -19.95 -26.99 -8.65
CA SER A 12 -18.88 -27.34 -7.72
C SER A 12 -18.54 -26.18 -6.79
N ALA A 13 -17.84 -26.46 -5.69
CA ALA A 13 -17.48 -25.44 -4.71
C ALA A 13 -16.67 -24.29 -5.31
N ASP A 14 -15.76 -24.57 -6.25
CA ASP A 14 -14.91 -23.57 -6.89
C ASP A 14 -15.68 -22.71 -7.89
N GLU A 15 -16.53 -23.32 -8.72
CA GLU A 15 -17.40 -22.61 -9.68
C GLU A 15 -18.39 -21.70 -8.95
N LEU A 16 -19.05 -22.21 -7.90
CA LEU A 16 -19.99 -21.42 -7.11
C LEU A 16 -19.27 -20.26 -6.41
N ARG A 17 -18.06 -20.49 -5.86
CA ARG A 17 -17.24 -19.46 -5.21
C ARG A 17 -16.86 -18.36 -6.20
N ASP A 18 -16.52 -18.71 -7.44
CA ASP A 18 -16.26 -17.72 -8.48
C ASP A 18 -17.53 -16.96 -8.87
N ARG A 19 -18.66 -17.64 -9.08
CA ARG A 19 -19.94 -16.99 -9.40
C ARG A 19 -20.34 -15.95 -8.37
N VAL A 20 -20.24 -16.27 -7.07
CA VAL A 20 -20.62 -15.36 -5.99
C VAL A 20 -19.49 -14.41 -5.56
N LYS A 21 -18.36 -14.44 -6.29
CA LYS A 21 -17.16 -13.62 -6.02
C LYS A 21 -16.73 -13.67 -4.55
N GLY A 22 -16.78 -14.87 -3.97
CA GLY A 22 -16.32 -15.16 -2.60
C GLY A 22 -17.32 -14.89 -1.46
N VAL A 23 -18.56 -14.46 -1.74
CA VAL A 23 -19.58 -14.23 -0.70
C VAL A 23 -20.21 -15.55 -0.20
N SER A 24 -19.55 -16.20 0.77
CA SER A 24 -19.97 -17.47 1.38
C SER A 24 -20.68 -17.34 2.73
N ALA A 25 -20.70 -16.14 3.34
CA ALA A 25 -21.38 -15.85 4.60
C ALA A 25 -22.46 -14.77 4.42
N LYS A 26 -23.48 -14.78 5.28
CA LYS A 26 -24.55 -13.78 5.25
C LYS A 26 -24.05 -12.49 5.91
N PRO A 27 -24.07 -11.33 5.21
CA PRO A 27 -23.80 -10.05 5.83
C PRO A 27 -24.80 -9.77 6.95
N PHE A 28 -24.33 -9.18 8.05
CA PHE A 28 -25.17 -8.84 9.22
C PHE A 28 -25.08 -7.36 9.64
N ILE A 29 -24.08 -6.64 9.13
CA ILE A 29 -23.92 -5.19 9.26
C ILE A 29 -23.71 -4.63 7.87
N GLU A 30 -24.47 -3.60 7.50
CA GLU A 30 -24.22 -2.81 6.30
C GLU A 30 -23.01 -1.89 6.51
N THR A 31 -22.10 -1.88 5.54
CA THR A 31 -20.91 -1.03 5.56
C THR A 31 -20.82 -0.22 4.28
N LEU A 32 -20.28 1.00 4.37
CA LEU A 32 -20.05 1.83 3.19
C LEU A 32 -18.84 1.31 2.40
N PRO A 33 -18.94 1.19 1.06
CA PRO A 33 -17.85 0.73 0.20
C PRO A 33 -16.79 1.84 0.05
N SER A 34 -15.90 1.94 1.03
CA SER A 34 -14.84 2.97 1.09
C SER A 34 -13.48 2.36 1.45
N ILE A 35 -12.47 3.22 1.60
CA ILE A 35 -11.11 2.88 2.00
C ILE A 35 -10.85 3.48 3.38
N ASP A 36 -10.34 2.67 4.31
CA ASP A 36 -9.81 3.23 5.55
C ASP A 36 -8.41 3.84 5.31
N ALA A 37 -8.29 5.16 5.46
CA ALA A 37 -7.06 5.88 5.18
C ALA A 37 -5.89 5.47 6.10
N LEU A 38 -6.16 5.11 7.36
CA LEU A 38 -5.11 4.76 8.32
C LEU A 38 -4.47 3.41 7.98
N HIS A 39 -5.28 2.36 7.81
CA HIS A 39 -4.75 1.05 7.43
C HIS A 39 -4.23 1.03 6.00
N CYS A 40 -4.74 1.89 5.11
CA CYS A 40 -4.15 2.11 3.79
C CYS A 40 -2.70 2.61 3.90
N ASP A 41 -2.45 3.64 4.71
CA ASP A 41 -1.11 4.18 4.95
C ASP A 41 -0.17 3.13 5.55
N ILE A 42 -0.63 2.37 6.55
CA ILE A 42 0.16 1.31 7.20
C ILE A 42 0.47 0.19 6.22
N GLY A 43 -0.52 -0.25 5.44
CA GLY A 43 -0.37 -1.33 4.47
C GLY A 43 0.58 -0.97 3.33
N ASN A 44 0.43 0.22 2.76
CA ASN A 44 1.29 0.72 1.71
C ASN A 44 2.73 0.95 2.21
N ALA A 45 2.91 1.51 3.41
CA ALA A 45 4.24 1.69 3.99
C ALA A 45 4.94 0.34 4.27
N ALA A 46 4.20 -0.67 4.74
CA ALA A 46 4.75 -2.01 4.91
C ALA A 46 5.19 -2.63 3.58
N GLU A 47 4.45 -2.36 2.50
CA GLU A 47 4.79 -2.82 1.15
C GLU A 47 6.03 -2.11 0.60
N PHE A 48 6.15 -0.79 0.76
CA PHE A 48 7.36 -0.03 0.42
C PHE A 48 8.58 -0.49 1.23
N TYR A 49 8.41 -0.70 2.54
CA TYR A 49 9.46 -1.27 3.38
C TYR A 49 9.93 -2.63 2.83
N LYS A 50 9.01 -3.44 2.31
CA LYS A 50 9.36 -4.71 1.67
C LYS A 50 10.11 -4.51 0.35
N ILE A 51 9.70 -3.55 -0.49
CA ILE A 51 10.43 -3.19 -1.72
C ILE A 51 11.86 -2.79 -1.35
N PHE A 52 12.07 -1.91 -0.37
CA PHE A 52 13.40 -1.48 0.06
C PHE A 52 14.31 -2.65 0.45
N GLN A 53 13.80 -3.62 1.22
CA GLN A 53 14.56 -4.83 1.57
C GLN A 53 14.98 -5.64 0.33
N LEU A 54 14.09 -5.74 -0.67
CA LEU A 54 14.32 -6.54 -1.87
C LEU A 54 15.27 -5.83 -2.85
N GLU A 55 15.23 -4.51 -2.92
CA GLU A 55 16.17 -3.70 -3.70
C GLU A 55 17.60 -3.75 -3.12
N ILE A 56 17.74 -3.67 -1.79
CA ILE A 56 19.03 -3.86 -1.11
C ILE A 56 19.63 -5.23 -1.41
N GLY A 57 18.76 -6.25 -1.50
CA GLY A 57 19.15 -7.62 -1.81
C GLY A 57 19.35 -7.94 -3.28
N GLU A 58 19.07 -7.01 -4.19
CA GLU A 58 19.01 -7.23 -5.63
C GLU A 58 18.24 -8.52 -6.01
N VAL A 59 17.07 -8.76 -5.38
CA VAL A 59 16.33 -10.04 -5.53
C VAL A 59 15.96 -10.36 -6.99
N TYR A 60 15.89 -9.34 -7.85
CA TYR A 60 15.68 -9.50 -9.29
C TYR A 60 16.85 -10.23 -10.00
N LYS A 61 18.04 -10.26 -9.40
CA LYS A 61 19.19 -11.07 -9.85
C LYS A 61 19.28 -12.42 -9.16
N ASN A 62 18.84 -12.51 -7.90
CA ASN A 62 18.87 -13.73 -7.09
C ASN A 62 17.48 -14.03 -6.49
N PRO A 63 16.57 -14.65 -7.27
CA PRO A 63 15.19 -14.88 -6.84
C PRO A 63 15.10 -15.86 -5.65
N ASP A 64 16.02 -16.82 -5.58
CA ASP A 64 16.01 -17.94 -4.62
C ASP A 64 16.76 -17.64 -3.32
N ALA A 65 17.02 -16.36 -3.03
CA ALA A 65 17.73 -15.94 -1.83
C ALA A 65 17.13 -16.52 -0.54
N SER A 66 18.00 -17.01 0.35
CA SER A 66 17.64 -17.76 1.54
C SER A 66 16.95 -16.90 2.60
N LYS A 67 16.37 -17.55 3.63
CA LYS A 67 15.77 -16.84 4.76
C LYS A 67 16.80 -16.02 5.52
N GLU A 68 18.03 -16.51 5.64
CA GLU A 68 19.15 -15.86 6.31
C GLU A 68 19.60 -14.62 5.53
N GLU A 69 19.66 -14.70 4.21
CA GLU A 69 19.96 -13.56 3.33
C GLU A 69 18.91 -12.45 3.47
N ARG A 70 17.63 -12.82 3.39
CA ARG A 70 16.53 -11.86 3.56
C ARG A 70 16.54 -11.19 4.93
N LYS A 71 16.90 -11.92 5.99
CA LYS A 71 17.11 -11.35 7.34
C LYS A 71 18.30 -10.38 7.38
N ARG A 72 19.40 -10.67 6.67
CA ARG A 72 20.54 -9.74 6.56
C ARG A 72 20.17 -8.44 5.86
N TRP A 73 19.38 -8.49 4.78
CA TRP A 73 18.91 -7.29 4.08
C TRP A 73 18.01 -6.43 4.97
N GLN A 74 17.09 -7.07 5.71
CA GLN A 74 16.28 -6.39 6.70
C GLN A 74 17.14 -5.71 7.78
N SER A 75 18.11 -6.42 8.37
CA SER A 75 19.00 -5.85 9.38
C SER A 75 19.82 -4.67 8.84
N THR A 76 20.24 -4.73 7.58
CA THR A 76 20.98 -3.65 6.91
C THR A 76 20.10 -2.41 6.75
N LEU A 77 18.87 -2.58 6.24
CA LEU A 77 17.89 -1.50 6.13
C LEU A 77 17.60 -0.86 7.49
N ASP A 78 17.32 -1.68 8.50
CA ASP A 78 17.01 -1.24 9.86
C ASP A 78 18.13 -0.43 10.51
N LYS A 79 19.38 -0.89 10.37
CA LYS A 79 20.56 -0.16 10.86
C LYS A 79 20.71 1.19 10.15
N HIS A 80 20.47 1.22 8.85
CA HIS A 80 20.62 2.43 8.05
C HIS A 80 19.51 3.46 8.35
N LEU A 81 18.25 3.03 8.42
CA LEU A 81 17.12 3.88 8.81
C LEU A 81 17.28 4.42 10.23
N ARG A 82 17.82 3.64 11.17
CA ARG A 82 18.17 4.14 12.50
C ARG A 82 19.23 5.24 12.43
N LYS A 83 20.28 5.04 11.63
CA LYS A 83 21.40 5.99 11.51
C LYS A 83 21.00 7.30 10.83
N LYS A 84 20.25 7.24 9.73
CA LYS A 84 19.91 8.40 8.90
C LYS A 84 18.60 9.08 9.28
N MET A 85 17.59 8.29 9.65
CA MET A 85 16.23 8.77 9.89
C MET A 85 15.82 8.74 11.36
N ASN A 86 16.71 8.30 12.26
CA ASN A 86 16.40 8.03 13.68
C ASN A 86 15.16 7.13 13.86
N LEU A 87 14.97 6.19 12.93
CA LEU A 87 13.86 5.24 12.95
C LEU A 87 14.28 3.94 13.64
N LYS A 88 13.70 3.67 14.81
CA LYS A 88 13.90 2.41 15.51
C LYS A 88 13.08 1.30 14.83
N PRO A 89 13.67 0.13 14.55
CA PRO A 89 12.92 -1.01 14.01
C PRO A 89 11.75 -1.39 14.91
N ILE A 90 10.64 -1.75 14.29
CA ILE A 90 9.41 -2.17 14.96
C ILE A 90 8.98 -3.53 14.43
N MET A 91 8.35 -4.33 15.29
CA MET A 91 7.88 -5.66 14.91
C MET A 91 6.66 -5.59 13.98
N ARG A 92 5.76 -4.64 14.21
CA ARG A 92 4.57 -4.40 13.39
C ARG A 92 4.51 -2.94 12.99
N MET A 93 4.32 -2.68 11.70
CA MET A 93 4.17 -1.34 11.14
C MET A 93 3.01 -0.60 11.84
N ASN A 94 3.25 0.64 12.23
CA ASN A 94 2.24 1.53 12.81
C ASN A 94 2.19 2.86 12.04
N GLY A 95 1.13 3.64 12.25
CA GLY A 95 0.91 4.90 11.53
C GLY A 95 2.06 5.91 11.68
N ASN A 96 2.67 6.03 12.87
CA ASN A 96 3.77 6.95 13.10
C ASN A 96 5.02 6.58 12.30
N PHE A 97 5.35 5.29 12.23
CA PHE A 97 6.47 4.82 11.44
C PHE A 97 6.17 4.95 9.95
N ALA A 98 4.95 4.60 9.52
CA ALA A 98 4.51 4.75 8.13
C ALA A 98 4.66 6.19 7.63
N ARG A 99 4.21 7.19 8.42
CA ARG A 99 4.35 8.61 8.07
C ARG A 99 5.81 9.05 7.89
N LYS A 100 6.74 8.53 8.71
CA LYS A 100 8.16 8.87 8.59
C LYS A 100 8.87 8.10 7.46
N LEU A 101 8.44 6.87 7.20
CA LEU A 101 9.02 6.03 6.16
C LEU A 101 8.62 6.53 4.76
N MET A 102 7.37 6.97 4.59
CA MET A 102 6.86 7.48 3.32
C MET A 102 7.24 8.94 3.13
N ALA A 103 8.53 9.19 2.86
CA ALA A 103 9.11 10.52 2.66
C ALA A 103 10.27 10.48 1.64
N HIS A 104 10.56 11.61 0.99
CA HIS A 104 11.65 11.71 0.01
C HIS A 104 13.01 11.41 0.64
N GLU A 105 13.26 11.91 1.85
CA GLU A 105 14.50 11.71 2.59
C GLU A 105 14.75 10.23 2.89
N THR A 106 13.68 9.46 3.15
CA THR A 106 13.79 8.03 3.37
C THR A 106 14.23 7.30 2.09
N VAL A 107 13.63 7.62 0.93
CA VAL A 107 14.04 6.96 -0.32
C VAL A 107 15.45 7.33 -0.72
N GLU A 108 15.89 8.56 -0.48
CA GLU A 108 17.29 8.95 -0.71
C GLU A 108 18.26 8.19 0.19
N ALA A 109 17.95 8.06 1.48
CA ALA A 109 18.75 7.24 2.40
C ALA A 109 18.80 5.78 1.94
N VAL A 110 17.68 5.20 1.52
CA VAL A 110 17.65 3.82 1.00
C VAL A 110 18.45 3.69 -0.30
N CYS A 111 18.43 4.69 -1.18
CA CYS A 111 19.21 4.69 -2.41
C CYS A 111 20.73 4.61 -2.17
N GLU A 112 21.24 5.10 -1.04
CA GLU A 112 22.65 4.93 -0.64
C GLU A 112 23.05 3.44 -0.52
N LEU A 113 22.10 2.56 -0.21
CA LEU A 113 22.33 1.12 -0.07
C LEU A 113 22.14 0.34 -1.37
N ILE A 114 21.54 0.95 -2.40
CA ILE A 114 21.26 0.31 -3.67
C ILE A 114 22.46 0.52 -4.60
N ARG A 115 22.92 -0.53 -5.30
CA ARG A 115 24.08 -0.44 -6.19
C ARG A 115 23.77 0.11 -7.58
N SER A 116 22.63 -0.27 -8.14
CA SER A 116 22.25 0.10 -9.51
C SER A 116 21.60 1.48 -9.55
N GLU A 117 22.16 2.40 -10.35
CA GLU A 117 21.59 3.75 -10.51
C GLU A 117 20.20 3.71 -11.18
N GLU A 118 20.00 2.81 -12.14
CA GLU A 118 18.68 2.63 -12.77
C GLU A 118 17.60 2.26 -11.74
N ARG A 119 17.96 1.40 -10.77
CA ARG A 119 17.05 1.01 -9.67
C ARG A 119 16.78 2.16 -8.72
N ARG A 120 17.79 3.00 -8.43
CA ARG A 120 17.62 4.21 -7.61
C ARG A 120 16.63 5.18 -8.26
N VAL A 121 16.78 5.44 -9.56
CA VAL A 121 15.86 6.30 -10.31
C VAL A 121 14.43 5.74 -10.25
N ALA A 122 14.25 4.44 -10.52
CA ALA A 122 12.93 3.81 -10.45
C ALA A 122 12.31 3.88 -9.04
N LEU A 123 13.10 3.70 -7.97
CA LEU A 123 12.60 3.76 -6.60
C LEU A 123 12.22 5.19 -6.19
N ARG A 124 13.00 6.20 -6.61
CA ARG A 124 12.70 7.62 -6.41
C ARG A 124 11.41 8.02 -7.12
N GLU A 125 11.27 7.64 -8.39
CA GLU A 125 10.05 7.90 -9.17
C GLU A 125 8.82 7.24 -8.52
N LEU A 126 8.96 6.01 -8.04
CA LEU A 126 7.88 5.31 -7.34
C LEU A 126 7.45 6.06 -6.06
N MET A 127 8.40 6.53 -5.26
CA MET A 127 8.10 7.30 -4.06
C MET A 127 7.50 8.67 -4.38
N ASP A 128 8.04 9.38 -5.38
CA ASP A 128 7.53 10.68 -5.83
C ASP A 128 6.06 10.59 -6.26
N LEU A 129 5.71 9.60 -7.09
CA LEU A 129 4.33 9.33 -7.48
C LEU A 129 3.45 9.01 -6.27
N TYR A 130 3.93 8.19 -5.33
CA TYR A 130 3.18 7.90 -4.11
C TYR A 130 2.88 9.17 -3.30
N LEU A 131 3.88 10.05 -3.14
CA LEU A 131 3.75 11.29 -2.38
C LEU A 131 2.84 12.31 -3.07
N LYS A 132 2.76 12.30 -4.40
CA LYS A 132 1.77 13.10 -5.16
C LYS A 132 0.34 12.58 -5.00
N MET A 133 0.16 11.26 -4.94
CA MET A 133 -1.19 10.69 -4.79
C MET A 133 -1.68 10.71 -3.33
N LYS A 134 -0.78 10.52 -2.36
CA LYS A 134 -1.13 10.33 -0.95
C LYS A 134 -2.04 11.41 -0.32
N PRO A 135 -1.84 12.72 -0.57
CA PRO A 135 -2.71 13.74 -0.01
C PRO A 135 -4.18 13.53 -0.38
N VAL A 136 -4.46 13.03 -1.58
CA VAL A 136 -5.83 12.93 -2.11
C VAL A 136 -6.74 12.03 -1.26
N TRP A 137 -6.24 10.90 -0.76
CA TRP A 137 -7.03 10.02 0.12
C TRP A 137 -6.87 10.32 1.61
N ARG A 138 -5.95 11.22 1.98
CA ARG A 138 -5.61 11.47 3.39
C ARG A 138 -6.19 12.77 3.93
N THR A 139 -6.30 13.78 3.08
CA THR A 139 -6.76 15.10 3.45
C THR A 139 -8.28 15.13 3.68
N SER A 140 -8.76 16.08 4.50
CA SER A 140 -10.17 16.15 4.86
C SER A 140 -11.04 16.67 3.71
N CYS A 141 -10.54 17.58 2.87
CA CYS A 141 -11.25 18.06 1.68
C CYS A 141 -10.28 18.22 0.48
N PRO A 142 -9.97 17.15 -0.26
CA PRO A 142 -8.97 17.19 -1.33
C PRO A 142 -9.30 18.18 -2.46
N ALA A 143 -10.59 18.41 -2.75
CA ALA A 143 -11.01 19.40 -3.75
C ALA A 143 -10.63 20.85 -3.40
N LYS A 144 -10.37 21.16 -2.12
CA LYS A 144 -9.94 22.49 -1.66
C LYS A 144 -8.46 22.52 -1.32
N GLU A 145 -7.96 21.47 -0.68
CA GLU A 145 -6.62 21.44 -0.10
C GLU A 145 -5.55 20.96 -1.08
N CYS A 146 -5.91 20.12 -2.06
CA CYS A 146 -4.99 19.63 -3.08
C CYS A 146 -5.66 19.39 -4.45
N PRO A 147 -6.35 20.40 -5.03
CA PRO A 147 -7.14 20.23 -6.26
C PRO A 147 -6.31 19.77 -7.47
N GLU A 148 -5.07 20.24 -7.60
CA GLU A 148 -4.18 19.83 -8.69
C GLU A 148 -3.82 18.34 -8.60
N LEU A 149 -3.49 17.85 -7.40
CA LEU A 149 -3.16 16.44 -7.17
C LEU A 149 -4.38 15.54 -7.37
N LEU A 150 -5.57 16.00 -6.97
CA LEU A 150 -6.84 15.32 -7.23
C LEU A 150 -7.08 15.19 -8.75
N CYS A 151 -6.92 16.27 -9.50
CA CYS A 151 -7.08 16.26 -10.97
C CYS A 151 -6.08 15.33 -11.67
N GLN A 152 -4.84 15.26 -11.17
CA GLN A 152 -3.77 14.44 -11.75
C GLN A 152 -3.77 12.99 -11.24
N TYR A 153 -4.67 12.63 -10.32
CA TYR A 153 -4.61 11.34 -9.63
C TYR A 153 -4.61 10.14 -10.59
N SER A 154 -5.52 10.12 -11.56
CA SER A 154 -5.65 9.03 -12.52
C SER A 154 -4.40 8.84 -13.39
N PHE A 155 -3.76 9.95 -13.79
CA PHE A 155 -2.50 9.90 -14.53
C PHE A 155 -1.37 9.35 -13.65
N ASN A 156 -1.25 9.86 -12.43
CA ASN A 156 -0.22 9.42 -11.48
C ASN A 156 -0.39 7.95 -11.09
N SER A 157 -1.63 7.47 -10.90
CA SER A 157 -1.91 6.08 -10.56
C SER A 157 -1.62 5.14 -11.72
N GLN A 158 -1.92 5.55 -12.97
CA GLN A 158 -1.55 4.80 -14.17
C GLN A 158 -0.03 4.67 -14.30
N ARG A 159 0.71 5.78 -14.15
CA ARG A 159 2.18 5.76 -14.20
C ARG A 159 2.78 4.92 -13.08
N PHE A 160 2.22 4.99 -11.88
CA PHE A 160 2.63 4.17 -10.74
C PHE A 160 2.45 2.67 -11.05
N ALA A 161 1.28 2.29 -11.57
CA ALA A 161 1.00 0.91 -11.96
C ALA A 161 1.92 0.42 -13.09
N GLU A 162 2.20 1.26 -14.08
CA GLU A 162 3.16 0.96 -15.14
C GLU A 162 4.56 0.67 -14.57
N LEU A 163 5.02 1.52 -13.65
CA LEU A 163 6.33 1.35 -13.01
C LEU A 163 6.40 0.04 -12.19
N LEU A 164 5.32 -0.31 -11.48
CA LEU A 164 5.22 -1.60 -10.80
C LEU A 164 5.29 -2.78 -11.77
N SER A 165 4.55 -2.72 -12.88
CA SER A 165 4.45 -3.80 -13.87
C SER A 165 5.72 -4.00 -14.70
N THR A 166 6.54 -2.96 -14.83
CA THR A 166 7.78 -2.95 -15.61
C THR A 166 9.00 -3.12 -14.70
N LYS A 167 9.33 -2.10 -13.92
CA LYS A 167 10.55 -2.07 -13.08
C LYS A 167 10.44 -3.00 -11.88
N PHE A 168 9.24 -3.25 -11.35
CA PHE A 168 9.06 -4.13 -10.19
C PHE A 168 8.34 -5.44 -10.55
N LYS A 169 8.38 -5.84 -11.83
CA LYS A 169 7.73 -7.04 -12.36
C LYS A 169 8.04 -8.29 -11.54
N TYR A 170 9.30 -8.47 -11.12
CA TYR A 170 9.74 -9.60 -10.30
C TYR A 170 8.93 -9.80 -9.01
N ARG A 171 8.26 -8.74 -8.52
CA ARG A 171 7.40 -8.77 -7.33
C ARG A 171 5.92 -8.74 -7.67
N TYR A 172 5.51 -8.04 -8.72
CA TYR A 172 4.09 -7.76 -8.99
C TYR A 172 3.51 -8.53 -10.19
N GLU A 173 4.27 -9.42 -10.82
CA GLU A 173 3.73 -10.35 -11.81
C GLU A 173 2.74 -11.32 -11.12
N GLY A 174 1.47 -11.22 -11.51
CA GLY A 174 0.39 -12.09 -11.01
C GLY A 174 -0.07 -11.83 -9.57
N LYS A 175 0.45 -10.79 -8.88
CA LYS A 175 0.03 -10.47 -7.51
C LYS A 175 0.16 -8.98 -7.19
N ILE A 176 -0.78 -8.48 -6.39
CA ILE A 176 -0.80 -7.11 -5.88
C ILE A 176 -1.39 -7.11 -4.47
N THR A 177 -1.01 -6.15 -3.62
CA THR A 177 -1.62 -6.01 -2.30
C THR A 177 -3.01 -5.42 -2.43
N ASN A 178 -3.91 -5.78 -1.50
CA ASN A 178 -5.27 -5.24 -1.48
C ASN A 178 -5.29 -3.71 -1.40
N TYR A 179 -4.38 -3.10 -0.63
CA TYR A 179 -4.32 -1.64 -0.51
C TYR A 179 -3.72 -0.95 -1.72
N PHE A 180 -2.74 -1.52 -2.42
CA PHE A 180 -2.33 -0.97 -3.72
C PHE A 180 -3.45 -1.05 -4.74
N HIS A 181 -4.17 -2.18 -4.84
CA HIS A 181 -5.33 -2.27 -5.72
C HIS A 181 -6.37 -1.20 -5.39
N LYS A 182 -6.77 -1.07 -4.11
CA LYS A 182 -7.74 -0.06 -3.67
C LYS A 182 -7.28 1.37 -3.98
N THR A 183 -6.02 1.68 -3.68
CA THR A 183 -5.44 3.02 -3.89
C THR A 183 -5.41 3.37 -5.38
N LEU A 184 -4.94 2.45 -6.22
CA LEU A 184 -4.74 2.73 -7.64
C LEU A 184 -6.03 2.70 -8.47
N ALA A 185 -7.05 1.97 -8.02
CA ALA A 185 -8.28 1.77 -8.80
C ALA A 185 -9.46 2.64 -8.34
N HIS A 186 -9.66 2.82 -7.03
CA HIS A 186 -10.97 3.26 -6.51
C HIS A 186 -10.95 4.65 -5.85
N VAL A 187 -9.78 5.24 -5.61
CA VAL A 187 -9.68 6.53 -4.91
C VAL A 187 -10.44 7.66 -5.63
N PRO A 188 -10.30 7.88 -6.95
CA PRO A 188 -11.03 8.96 -7.64
C PRO A 188 -12.55 8.83 -7.49
N GLU A 189 -13.09 7.63 -7.72
CA GLU A 189 -14.53 7.35 -7.64
C GLU A 189 -15.07 7.59 -6.21
N ILE A 190 -14.33 7.14 -5.19
CA ILE A 190 -14.74 7.35 -3.80
C ILE A 190 -14.71 8.84 -3.44
N ILE A 191 -13.72 9.59 -3.89
CA ILE A 191 -13.66 11.05 -3.65
C ILE A 191 -14.78 11.79 -4.37
N GLU A 192 -15.11 11.41 -5.60
CA GLU A 192 -16.23 12.01 -6.33
C GLU A 192 -17.57 11.74 -5.62
N ARG A 193 -17.76 10.53 -5.09
CA ARG A 193 -18.98 10.12 -4.38
C ARG A 193 -19.10 10.74 -2.98
N ASP A 194 -18.05 10.65 -2.17
CA ASP A 194 -18.09 10.95 -0.73
C ASP A 194 -17.47 12.31 -0.38
N GLY A 195 -16.83 12.98 -1.35
CA GLY A 195 -16.09 14.22 -1.18
C GLY A 195 -14.75 14.08 -0.46
N SER A 196 -14.56 13.01 0.32
CA SER A 196 -13.36 12.77 1.13
C SER A 196 -13.25 11.30 1.53
N ILE A 197 -12.01 10.82 1.68
CA ILE A 197 -11.69 9.51 2.29
C ILE A 197 -11.12 9.72 3.71
N GLY A 198 -10.18 10.66 3.84
CA GLY A 198 -9.43 10.88 5.09
C GLY A 198 -10.31 11.32 6.26
N ALA A 199 -11.40 12.04 5.99
CA ALA A 199 -12.35 12.46 7.03
C ALA A 199 -13.11 11.29 7.68
N TRP A 200 -13.19 10.14 7.00
CA TRP A 200 -13.93 8.94 7.44
C TRP A 200 -13.00 7.81 7.90
N ALA A 201 -11.73 8.12 8.19
CA ALA A 201 -10.74 7.14 8.60
C ALA A 201 -10.98 6.56 10.01
N SER A 202 -10.46 5.37 10.28
CA SER A 202 -10.52 4.71 11.59
C SER A 202 -9.71 5.40 12.69
N GLU A 203 -8.91 6.41 12.36
CA GLU A 203 -7.93 7.02 13.27
C GLU A 203 -8.57 7.64 14.52
N GLY A 204 -9.78 8.19 14.41
CA GLY A 204 -10.54 8.69 15.56
C GLY A 204 -10.91 7.56 16.54
N ASN A 205 -11.42 6.44 16.02
CA ASN A 205 -11.76 5.27 16.82
C ASN A 205 -10.51 4.62 17.46
N GLU A 206 -9.43 4.49 16.69
CA GLU A 206 -8.17 3.94 17.20
C GLU A 206 -7.53 4.82 18.28
N SER A 207 -7.67 6.14 18.18
CA SER A 207 -7.22 7.07 19.20
C SER A 207 -8.02 6.91 20.51
N GLY A 208 -9.32 6.64 20.41
CA GLY A 208 -10.19 6.34 21.56
C GLY A 208 -9.72 5.15 22.38
N ASN A 209 -9.13 4.13 21.74
CA ASN A 209 -8.57 2.96 22.45
C ASN A 209 -7.43 3.32 23.42
N LYS A 210 -6.77 4.47 23.25
CA LYS A 210 -5.75 4.96 24.20
C LYS A 210 -6.39 5.50 25.48
N LEU A 211 -7.56 6.13 25.40
CA LEU A 211 -8.29 6.64 26.57
C LEU A 211 -8.96 5.53 27.36
N PHE A 212 -9.30 4.43 26.69
CA PHE A 212 -9.90 3.25 27.33
C PHE A 212 -8.93 2.49 28.25
N ARG A 213 -7.61 2.63 28.05
CA ARG A 213 -6.56 1.94 28.80
C ARG A 213 -6.12 2.75 30.01
#